data_AF-A0AA36MHQ9-F1
#
_entry.id   AF-A0AA36MHQ9-F1
#
_cell.length_a   1.000
_cell.length_b   1.000
_cell.length_c   1.000
_cell.angle_alpha   90.00
_cell.angle_beta   90.00
_cell.angle_gamma   90.00
#
_symmetry.space_group_name_H-M   'P 1'
#
loop_
_entity.id
_entity.type
_entity.pdbx_description
1 polymer ?
#
loop_
_entity_poly.entity_id
_entity_poly.type
_entity_poly.pdbx_seq_one_letter_code
_entity_poly.pdbx_strand_id
1 'polypeptide(L)'
;MNGTPKNLPRQSFDFFGGYGIEDEMCVNYIYYFPVSEVEVCKSAVDNTTLHNYFEHEHDIQEWDLSIHEKYEKIVWTEENVASLKELYTAAPLNMHCYRNDGSLFPNHPTNWSAVPQPRVFTPPHMKYRDESECPALND
;
A
#
# COMPACT_ATOMS: atom_id res chain seq x y z
N MET A 1 14.30 26.50 20.65
CA MET A 1 14.17 25.16 21.25
C MET A 1 14.64 24.17 20.19
N ASN A 2 15.93 23.83 20.20
CA ASN A 2 16.51 22.94 19.20
C ASN A 2 16.29 21.50 19.67
N GLY A 3 15.23 20.87 19.18
CA GLY A 3 15.04 19.43 19.30
C GLY A 3 15.98 18.76 18.31
N THR A 4 16.99 18.07 18.81
CA THR A 4 17.77 17.12 18.02
C THR A 4 16.83 16.05 17.45
N PRO A 5 16.89 15.71 16.16
CA PRO A 5 16.12 14.61 15.61
C PRO A 5 16.49 13.33 16.35
N LYS A 6 15.51 12.70 16.99
CA LYS A 6 15.70 11.39 17.60
C LYS A 6 15.80 10.40 16.45
N ASN A 7 17.02 9.98 16.14
CA ASN A 7 17.21 8.83 15.26
C ASN A 7 16.48 7.64 15.92
N LEU A 8 15.56 7.01 15.17
CA LEU A 8 15.02 5.73 15.61
C LEU A 8 16.19 4.77 15.83
N PRO A 9 16.14 3.92 16.87
CA PRO A 9 17.19 2.93 17.08
C PRO A 9 17.40 2.14 15.79
N ARG A 10 18.68 1.91 15.46
CA ARG A 10 19.26 1.34 14.23
C ARG A 10 18.82 -0.10 13.91
N GLN A 11 17.66 -0.53 14.39
CA GLN A 11 17.04 -1.85 14.21
C GLN A 11 15.56 -1.72 13.82
N SER A 12 15.19 -0.71 13.04
CA SER A 12 14.02 -0.86 12.16
C SER A 12 14.46 -1.76 11.00
N PHE A 13 14.21 -3.06 11.10
CA PHE A 13 14.19 -3.91 9.91
C PHE A 13 13.14 -3.31 8.97
N ASP A 14 13.57 -2.88 7.78
CA ASP A 14 12.67 -2.47 6.72
C ASP A 14 12.13 -3.75 6.10
N PHE A 15 10.80 -3.93 6.15
CA PHE A 15 10.13 -5.12 5.64
C PHE A 15 9.39 -4.74 4.36
N PHE A 16 9.69 -5.44 3.27
CA PHE A 16 9.17 -5.14 1.96
C PHE A 16 8.02 -6.05 1.58
N GLY A 17 7.14 -5.58 0.70
CA GLY A 17 6.14 -6.44 0.08
C GLY A 17 6.81 -7.45 -0.85
N GLY A 18 6.69 -8.75 -0.59
CA GLY A 18 7.40 -9.75 -1.38
C GLY A 18 7.01 -11.20 -1.08
N TYR A 19 7.85 -12.14 -1.55
CA TYR A 19 7.65 -13.60 -1.36
C TYR A 19 8.77 -14.25 -0.54
N GLY A 20 9.79 -13.49 -0.16
CA GLY A 20 10.87 -13.92 0.71
C GLY A 20 10.39 -14.17 2.14
N ILE A 21 11.23 -14.84 2.92
CA ILE A 21 10.93 -15.16 4.32
C ILE A 21 10.97 -13.93 5.23
N GLU A 22 11.73 -12.91 4.84
CA GLU A 22 11.83 -11.60 5.52
C GLU A 22 10.94 -10.55 4.84
N ASP A 23 10.10 -10.96 3.88
CA ASP A 23 9.16 -10.08 3.20
C ASP A 23 7.77 -10.19 3.86
N GLU A 24 7.00 -9.12 3.76
CA GLU A 24 5.63 -9.03 4.24
C GLU A 24 4.61 -9.17 3.11
N MET A 25 3.40 -9.58 3.48
CA MET A 25 2.27 -9.70 2.56
C MET A 25 0.98 -9.17 3.21
N CYS A 26 0.22 -8.36 2.48
CA CYS A 26 -1.13 -7.94 2.87
C CYS A 26 -2.15 -8.62 1.94
N VAL A 27 -2.72 -9.74 2.39
CA VAL A 27 -3.63 -10.57 1.59
C VAL A 27 -4.85 -10.95 2.42
N ASN A 28 -6.03 -10.88 1.79
CA ASN A 28 -7.27 -11.39 2.34
C ASN A 28 -7.92 -12.34 1.34
N TYR A 29 -8.17 -13.58 1.75
CA TYR A 29 -8.87 -14.58 0.95
C TYR A 29 -10.35 -14.57 1.31
N ILE A 30 -11.18 -14.12 0.38
CA ILE A 30 -12.62 -13.94 0.60
C ILE A 30 -13.37 -15.07 -0.08
N TYR A 31 -14.17 -15.80 0.70
CA TYR A 31 -15.16 -16.74 0.18
C TYR A 31 -16.49 -16.02 -0.01
N TYR A 32 -17.06 -16.03 -1.21
CA TYR A 32 -18.26 -15.28 -1.53
C TYR A 32 -19.18 -16.01 -2.52
N PHE A 33 -20.45 -15.59 -2.56
CA PHE A 33 -21.48 -16.07 -3.49
C PHE A 33 -22.38 -14.90 -3.93
N PRO A 34 -22.85 -14.82 -5.20
CA PRO A 34 -22.59 -15.76 -6.29
C PRO A 34 -21.14 -15.72 -6.80
N VAL A 35 -20.74 -16.75 -7.55
CA VAL A 35 -19.43 -16.79 -8.20
C VAL A 35 -19.26 -15.56 -9.10
N SER A 36 -18.11 -14.89 -8.97
CA SER A 36 -17.71 -13.77 -9.82
C SER A 36 -16.49 -14.18 -10.62
N GLU A 37 -16.24 -13.48 -11.73
CA GLU A 37 -15.03 -13.69 -12.53
C GLU A 37 -13.78 -13.10 -11.85
N VAL A 38 -13.93 -12.30 -10.79
CA VAL A 38 -12.81 -11.67 -10.08
C VAL A 38 -12.08 -12.70 -9.21
N GLU A 39 -10.79 -12.92 -9.49
CA GLU A 39 -9.93 -13.81 -8.71
C GLU A 39 -8.96 -13.05 -7.80
N VAL A 40 -8.28 -12.04 -8.34
CA VAL A 40 -7.33 -11.21 -7.59
C VAL A 40 -7.69 -9.76 -7.82
N CYS A 41 -7.82 -8.95 -6.78
CA CYS A 41 -7.90 -7.50 -6.91
C CYS A 41 -7.03 -6.88 -5.83
N LYS A 42 -5.91 -6.29 -6.26
CA LYS A 42 -4.90 -5.69 -5.39
C LYS A 42 -4.44 -4.35 -5.93
N SER A 43 -3.76 -3.59 -5.09
CA SER A 43 -3.22 -2.28 -5.44
C SER A 43 -1.80 -2.12 -4.92
N ALA A 44 -1.00 -1.35 -5.63
CA ALA A 44 0.28 -0.83 -5.16
C ALA A 44 0.39 0.65 -5.54
N VAL A 45 1.26 1.40 -4.87
CA VAL A 45 1.57 2.77 -5.29
C VAL A 45 2.11 2.74 -6.72
N ASP A 46 1.77 3.76 -7.50
CA ASP A 46 2.30 3.92 -8.84
C ASP A 46 3.84 4.00 -8.85
N ASN A 47 4.48 3.22 -9.72
CA ASN A 47 5.94 3.10 -9.76
C ASN A 47 6.62 4.42 -10.13
N THR A 48 6.06 5.17 -11.08
CA THR A 48 6.60 6.49 -11.47
C THR A 48 6.51 7.45 -10.30
N THR A 49 5.41 7.42 -9.56
CA THR A 49 5.23 8.22 -8.35
C THR A 49 6.25 7.86 -7.27
N LEU A 50 6.52 6.57 -7.04
CA LEU A 50 7.55 6.15 -6.10
C LEU A 50 8.95 6.60 -6.53
N HIS A 51 9.32 6.44 -7.81
CA HIS A 51 10.60 6.91 -8.31
C HIS A 51 10.78 8.42 -8.10
N ASN A 52 9.74 9.20 -8.40
CA ASN A 52 9.74 10.64 -8.14
C ASN A 52 9.89 10.95 -6.65
N TYR A 53 9.20 10.23 -5.76
CA TYR A 53 9.34 10.41 -4.31
C TYR A 53 10.79 10.20 -3.86
N PHE A 54 11.45 9.12 -4.30
CA PHE A 54 12.86 8.88 -3.96
C PHE A 54 13.79 9.95 -4.51
N GLU A 55 13.54 10.44 -5.71
CA GLU A 55 14.33 11.50 -6.34
C GLU A 55 14.21 12.83 -5.58
N HIS A 56 12.99 13.24 -5.23
CA HIS A 56 12.73 14.57 -4.68
C HIS A 56 12.94 14.64 -3.16
N GLU A 57 12.56 13.60 -2.42
CA GLU A 57 12.62 13.59 -0.96
C GLU A 57 13.94 13.05 -0.41
N HIS A 58 14.65 12.21 -1.19
CA HIS A 58 15.85 11.51 -0.73
C HIS A 58 17.08 11.67 -1.65
N ASP A 59 16.97 12.46 -2.72
CA ASP A 59 18.03 12.70 -3.72
C ASP A 59 18.57 11.41 -4.39
N ILE A 60 17.72 10.40 -4.56
CA ILE A 60 18.06 9.11 -5.18
C ILE A 60 17.70 9.14 -6.67
N GLN A 61 18.64 9.65 -7.47
CA GLN A 61 18.49 9.92 -8.91
C GLN A 61 18.57 8.65 -9.80
N GLU A 62 18.97 7.50 -9.27
CA GLU A 62 19.20 6.30 -10.09
C GLU A 62 17.87 5.61 -10.44
N TRP A 63 17.28 5.94 -11.58
CA TRP A 63 15.99 5.38 -12.06
C TRP A 63 16.07 3.91 -12.49
N ASP A 64 17.27 3.40 -12.73
CA ASP A 64 17.55 2.00 -13.06
C ASP A 64 17.50 1.07 -11.84
N LEU A 65 17.65 1.61 -10.63
CA LEU A 65 17.50 0.84 -9.40
C LEU A 65 16.04 0.41 -9.20
N SER A 66 15.89 -0.82 -8.72
CA SER A 66 14.60 -1.32 -8.27
C SER A 66 14.09 -0.48 -7.10
N ILE A 67 12.77 -0.41 -6.95
CA ILE A 67 12.12 0.29 -5.83
C ILE A 67 12.64 -0.22 -4.47
N HIS A 68 12.91 -1.52 -4.36
CA HIS A 68 13.48 -2.15 -3.18
C HIS A 68 14.86 -1.58 -2.84
N GLU A 69 15.79 -1.56 -3.80
CA GLU A 69 17.13 -0.98 -3.60
C GLU A 69 17.08 0.52 -3.23
N LYS A 70 16.06 1.25 -3.70
CA LYS A 70 15.87 2.66 -3.32
C LYS A 70 15.45 2.82 -1.86
N TYR A 71 14.58 1.95 -1.34
CA TYR A 71 14.23 1.96 0.07
C TYR A 71 15.42 1.65 0.97
N GLU A 72 16.27 0.69 0.60
CA GLU A 72 17.47 0.33 1.38
C GLU A 72 18.48 1.48 1.50
N LYS A 73 18.45 2.44 0.58
CA LYS A 73 19.30 3.64 0.60
C LYS A 73 18.78 4.75 1.52
N ILE A 74 17.52 4.69 1.98
CA ILE A 74 16.93 5.73 2.83
C ILE A 74 17.46 5.62 4.26
N VAL A 75 17.79 6.77 4.85
CA VAL A 75 17.98 6.88 6.29
C VAL A 75 16.61 7.09 6.95
N TRP A 76 16.08 6.07 7.62
CA TRP A 76 14.76 6.16 8.24
C TRP A 76 14.77 7.01 9.52
N THR A 77 14.19 8.20 9.43
CA THR A 77 13.89 9.12 10.54
C THR A 77 12.37 9.21 10.75
N GLU A 78 11.92 9.74 11.89
CA GLU A 78 10.48 10.00 12.12
C GLU A 78 9.87 10.88 11.00
N GLU A 79 10.64 11.84 10.48
CA GLU A 79 10.26 12.71 9.37
C GLU A 79 10.11 11.94 8.06
N ASN A 80 11.07 11.08 7.72
CA ASN A 80 11.02 10.27 6.50
C ASN A 80 9.90 9.22 6.54
N VAL A 81 9.61 8.66 7.72
CA VAL A 81 8.46 7.78 7.93
C VAL A 81 7.14 8.56 7.75
N ALA A 82 7.06 9.79 8.25
CA ALA A 82 5.88 10.64 8.07
C ALA A 82 5.68 11.04 6.60
N SER A 83 6.75 11.40 5.88
CA SER A 83 6.73 11.72 4.45
C SER A 83 6.27 10.52 3.62
N LEU A 84 6.84 9.31 3.87
CA LEU A 84 6.38 8.09 3.20
C LEU A 84 4.90 7.78 3.49
N LYS A 85 4.47 7.99 4.73
CA LYS A 85 3.06 7.79 5.09
C LYS A 85 2.14 8.75 4.34
N GLU A 86 2.54 10.00 4.16
CA GLU A 86 1.79 10.97 3.36
C GLU A 86 1.70 10.51 1.90
N LEU A 87 2.80 10.05 1.32
CA LEU A 87 2.82 9.44 -0.01
C LEU A 87 1.77 8.32 -0.13
N TYR A 88 1.76 7.35 0.80
CA TYR A 88 0.78 6.25 0.78
C TYR A 88 -0.68 6.68 0.94
N THR A 89 -0.93 7.88 1.50
CA THR A 89 -2.28 8.43 1.67
C THR A 89 -2.77 9.29 0.50
N ALA A 90 -1.87 9.72 -0.40
CA ALA A 90 -2.22 10.60 -1.52
C ALA A 90 -1.87 10.06 -2.90
N ALA A 91 -0.91 9.14 -3.02
CA ALA A 91 -0.37 8.71 -4.29
C ALA A 91 -1.38 7.91 -5.14
N PRO A 92 -1.36 8.07 -6.48
CA PRO A 92 -2.13 7.21 -7.36
C PRO A 92 -1.64 5.75 -7.28
N LEU A 93 -2.53 4.83 -7.64
CA LEU A 93 -2.33 3.40 -7.48
C LEU A 93 -2.25 2.70 -8.83
N ASN A 94 -1.32 1.76 -8.95
CA ASN A 94 -1.41 0.70 -9.94
C ASN A 94 -2.30 -0.41 -9.39
N MET A 95 -3.41 -0.64 -10.09
CA MET A 95 -4.42 -1.62 -9.72
C MET A 95 -4.23 -2.89 -10.54
N HIS A 96 -4.36 -4.03 -9.90
CA HIS A 96 -4.30 -5.34 -10.55
C HIS A 96 -5.55 -6.11 -10.19
N CYS A 97 -6.58 -5.98 -11.03
CA CYS A 97 -7.81 -6.76 -10.89
C CYS A 97 -7.89 -7.76 -12.04
N TYR A 98 -7.60 -9.02 -11.70
CA TYR A 98 -7.50 -10.16 -12.59
C TYR A 98 -8.77 -11.01 -12.54
N ARG A 99 -9.10 -11.53 -13.71
CA ARG A 99 -10.13 -12.55 -13.91
C ARG A 99 -9.58 -13.93 -13.56
N ASN A 100 -10.47 -14.91 -13.46
CA ASN A 100 -10.14 -16.31 -13.19
C ASN A 100 -9.26 -17.00 -14.25
N ASP A 101 -9.07 -16.37 -15.42
CA ASP A 101 -8.15 -16.81 -16.48
C ASP A 101 -6.79 -16.09 -16.43
N GLY A 102 -6.55 -15.26 -15.40
CA GLY A 102 -5.35 -14.45 -15.23
C GLY A 102 -5.30 -13.17 -16.08
N SER A 103 -6.33 -12.89 -16.89
CA SER A 103 -6.40 -11.64 -17.68
C SER A 103 -6.85 -10.46 -16.82
N LEU A 104 -6.36 -9.26 -17.12
CA LEU A 104 -6.91 -8.04 -16.50
C LEU A 104 -8.32 -7.79 -17.00
N PHE A 105 -9.19 -7.25 -16.14
CA PHE A 105 -10.49 -6.74 -16.59
C PHE A 105 -10.30 -5.65 -17.67
N PRO A 106 -11.03 -5.70 -18.79
CA PRO A 106 -10.82 -4.76 -19.89
C PRO A 106 -11.48 -3.39 -19.61
N ASN A 107 -11.13 -2.41 -20.45
CA ASN A 107 -11.81 -1.11 -20.57
C ASN A 107 -11.79 -0.20 -19.32
N HIS A 108 -10.86 -0.38 -18.39
CA HIS A 108 -10.62 0.64 -17.36
C HIS A 108 -10.08 1.93 -18.04
N PRO A 109 -10.58 3.14 -17.71
CA PRO A 109 -10.19 4.38 -18.40
C PRO A 109 -8.69 4.66 -18.42
N THR A 110 -7.98 4.22 -17.39
CA THR A 110 -6.53 4.40 -17.23
C THR A 110 -5.72 3.13 -17.51
N ASN A 111 -6.36 2.08 -18.03
CA ASN A 111 -5.75 0.74 -18.15
C ASN A 111 -5.17 0.23 -16.82
N TRP A 112 -5.86 0.51 -15.72
CA TRP A 112 -5.47 0.20 -14.34
C TRP A 112 -4.14 0.80 -13.84
N SER A 113 -3.53 1.70 -14.60
CA SER A 113 -2.36 2.47 -14.17
C SER A 113 -2.78 3.81 -13.59
N ALA A 114 -2.01 4.31 -12.62
CA ALA A 114 -2.20 5.62 -11.99
C ALA A 114 -3.67 5.94 -11.61
N VAL A 115 -4.39 4.95 -11.08
CA VAL A 115 -5.77 5.08 -10.62
C VAL A 115 -5.81 6.00 -9.40
N PRO A 116 -6.73 6.98 -9.32
CA PRO A 116 -6.83 7.86 -8.16
C PRO A 116 -7.09 7.08 -6.86
N GLN A 117 -6.48 7.54 -5.76
CA GLN A 117 -6.66 6.92 -4.46
C GLN A 117 -8.14 6.96 -4.00
N PRO A 118 -8.70 5.84 -3.52
CA PRO A 118 -10.06 5.81 -2.97
C PRO A 118 -10.20 6.77 -1.79
N ARG A 119 -11.26 7.59 -1.81
CA ARG A 119 -11.57 8.51 -0.71
C ARG A 119 -12.68 7.95 0.17
N VAL A 120 -12.47 8.02 1.48
CA VAL A 120 -13.48 7.66 2.47
C VAL A 120 -14.20 8.94 2.90
N PHE A 121 -15.44 9.14 2.45
CA PHE A 121 -16.24 10.32 2.78
C PHE A 121 -17.06 10.17 4.07
N THR A 122 -17.30 8.93 4.47
CA THR A 122 -18.06 8.61 5.69
C THR A 122 -17.29 7.51 6.39
N PRO A 123 -16.88 7.73 7.66
CA PRO A 123 -16.25 6.65 8.41
C PRO A 123 -17.24 5.49 8.48
N PRO A 124 -16.77 4.22 8.51
CA PRO A 124 -17.66 3.11 8.72
C PRO A 124 -18.51 3.38 9.95
N HIS A 125 -19.82 3.16 9.84
CA HIS A 125 -20.69 3.14 11.01
C HIS A 125 -20.12 2.11 11.97
N MET A 126 -19.37 2.55 12.98
CA MET A 126 -19.08 1.71 14.14
C MET A 126 -20.45 1.49 14.78
N LYS A 127 -21.10 0.38 14.45
CA LYS A 127 -22.09 -0.17 15.36
C LYS A 127 -21.32 -0.41 16.66
N TYR A 128 -21.60 0.40 17.67
CA TYR A 128 -21.21 0.07 19.02
C TYR A 128 -21.86 -1.27 19.31
N ARG A 129 -21.05 -2.33 19.27
CA ARG A 129 -21.51 -3.67 19.58
C ARG A 129 -21.47 -3.79 21.09
N ASP A 130 -22.65 -3.91 21.69
CA ASP A 130 -22.75 -4.09 23.13
C ASP A 130 -22.00 -5.37 23.52
N GLU A 131 -21.35 -5.37 24.68
CA GLU A 131 -20.55 -6.51 25.16
C GLU A 131 -21.39 -7.79 25.30
N SER A 132 -22.72 -7.66 25.33
CA SER A 132 -23.70 -8.75 25.37
C SER A 132 -24.18 -9.26 24.00
N GLU A 133 -23.80 -8.65 22.87
CA GLU A 133 -24.21 -9.12 21.54
C GLU A 133 -23.30 -10.24 20.98
N CYS A 134 -23.84 -11.47 20.94
CA CYS A 134 -23.21 -12.60 20.27
C CYS A 134 -22.95 -12.30 18.78
N PRO A 135 -21.82 -12.75 18.19
CA PRO A 135 -21.60 -12.61 16.76
C PRO A 135 -22.62 -13.43 16.00
N ALA A 136 -23.37 -12.78 15.10
CA ALA A 136 -24.10 -13.51 14.08
C ALA A 136 -23.07 -14.18 13.16
N LEU A 137 -23.41 -15.34 12.59
CA LEU A 137 -22.55 -16.08 11.65
C LEU A 137 -22.25 -15.30 10.34
N ASN A 138 -22.90 -14.15 10.15
CA ASN A 138 -22.71 -13.24 9.01
C ASN A 138 -22.31 -11.82 9.46
N ASP A 139 -21.79 -11.68 10.68
CA ASP A 139 -20.94 -10.55 11.09
C ASP A 139 -19.47 -10.96 10.97
#